data_AF-A0A2H3IZY5-F1
#
_entry.id   AF-A0A2H3IZY5-F1
#
_cell.length_a   1.000
_cell.length_b   1.000
_cell.length_c   1.000
_cell.angle_alpha   90.00
_cell.angle_beta   90.00
_cell.angle_gamma   90.00
#
_symmetry.space_group_name_H-M   'P 1'
#
loop_
_entity.id
_entity.type
_entity.pdbx_description
1 polymer ?
#
loop_
_entity_poly.entity_id
_entity_poly.type
_entity_poly.pdbx_seq_one_letter_code
_entity_poly.pdbx_strand_id
1 'polypeptide(L)' 'LNVLTSTEVLLLVAGGEGIVHTYTPARFKPLALQSESKTLIQACMGATKTS' A
#
# COMPACT_ATOMS: atom_id res chain seq x y z
N LEU A 1 2.58 -5.26 -16.44
CA LEU A 1 2.89 -6.53 -15.73
C LEU A 1 1.61 -7.30 -15.42
N ASN A 2 0.79 -6.89 -14.44
CA ASN A 2 -0.49 -7.54 -14.08
C ASN A 2 -1.35 -7.99 -15.29
N VAL A 3 -1.61 -7.08 -16.24
CA VAL A 3 -2.41 -7.38 -17.45
C VAL A 3 -1.74 -8.39 -18.39
N LEU A 4 -0.42 -8.37 -18.50
CA LEU A 4 0.33 -9.20 -19.45
C LEU A 4 0.54 -10.63 -18.93
N THR A 5 0.52 -10.80 -17.60
CA THR A 5 0.80 -12.08 -16.93
C THR A 5 -0.42 -12.68 -16.25
N SER A 6 -1.58 -11.99 -16.27
CA SER A 6 -2.78 -12.34 -15.50
C SER A 6 -2.48 -12.61 -14.02
N THR A 7 -1.54 -11.85 -13.43
CA THR A 7 -1.19 -11.96 -12.01
C THR A 7 -1.57 -10.70 -11.26
N GLU A 8 -2.19 -10.88 -10.10
CA GLU A 8 -2.59 -9.76 -9.26
C GLU A 8 -1.37 -9.19 -8.54
N VAL A 9 -1.01 -7.95 -8.86
CA VAL A 9 0.15 -7.26 -8.30
C VAL A 9 -0.30 -6.06 -7.48
N LEU A 10 -0.01 -6.07 -6.18
CA LEU A 10 -0.12 -4.90 -5.28
C LEU A 10 1.21 -4.16 -5.27
N LEU A 11 1.19 -2.85 -5.51
CA LEU A 11 2.37 -1.99 -5.41
C LEU A 11 2.07 -0.84 -4.44
N LEU A 12 2.95 -0.66 -3.47
CA LEU A 12 2.96 0.47 -2.54
C LEU A 12 4.29 1.21 -2.66
N VAL A 13 4.24 2.53 -2.81
CA VAL A 13 5.42 3.40 -2.85
C VAL A 13 5.24 4.52 -1.83
N ALA A 14 6.13 4.61 -0.86
CA ALA A 14 6.13 5.66 0.16
C ALA A 14 7.17 6.75 -0.18
N GLY A 15 6.73 8.01 -0.22
CA GLY A 15 7.59 9.18 -0.44
C GLY A 15 8.01 9.85 0.87
N GLY A 16 8.99 10.76 0.78
CA GLY A 16 9.60 11.47 1.93
C GLY A 16 8.63 12.31 2.78
N GLU A 17 7.42 12.57 2.28
CA GLU A 17 6.37 13.32 2.99
C GLU A 17 5.25 12.44 3.59
N GLY A 18 5.44 11.12 3.64
CA GLY A 18 4.42 10.20 4.16
C GLY A 18 3.24 9.98 3.20
N ILE A 19 3.36 10.47 1.96
CA ILE A 19 2.43 10.17 0.87
C ILE A 19 2.70 8.75 0.37
N VAL A 20 1.63 7.94 0.31
CA VAL A 20 1.67 6.58 -0.22
C VAL A 20 0.93 6.54 -1.54
N HIS A 21 1.64 6.17 -2.59
CA HIS A 21 1.04 5.85 -3.87
C HIS A 21 0.81 4.35 -3.97
N THR A 22 -0.44 3.98 -4.25
CA THR A 22 -0.86 2.58 -4.29
C THR A 22 -1.41 2.22 -5.66
N TYR A 23 -0.92 1.12 -6.23
CA TYR A 23 -1.59 0.43 -7.33
C TYR A 23 -2.16 -0.87 -6.79
N THR A 24 -3.47 -1.04 -6.92
CA THR A 24 -4.19 -2.14 -6.28
C THR A 24 -5.20 -2.78 -7.24
N PRO A 25 -5.05 -4.06 -7.57
CA PRO A 25 -6.02 -4.82 -8.36
C PRO A 25 -7.37 -4.92 -7.65
N ALA A 26 -8.43 -5.21 -8.40
CA ALA A 26 -9.81 -5.27 -7.89
C ALA A 26 -9.96 -6.15 -6.63
N ARG A 27 -9.27 -7.31 -6.58
CA ARG A 27 -9.35 -8.22 -5.43
C ARG A 27 -8.65 -7.67 -4.18
N PHE A 28 -7.63 -6.83 -4.33
CA PHE A 28 -6.89 -6.25 -3.21
C PHE A 28 -7.35 -4.85 -2.82
N LYS A 29 -8.37 -4.30 -3.50
CA LYS A 29 -8.97 -2.99 -3.16
C LYS A 29 -9.29 -2.84 -1.67
N PRO A 30 -9.82 -3.84 -0.95
CA PRO A 30 -10.08 -3.72 0.48
C PRO A 30 -8.82 -3.38 1.29
N LEU A 31 -7.67 -3.95 0.95
CA LEU A 31 -6.40 -3.75 1.66
C LEU A 31 -5.82 -2.33 1.48
N ALA A 32 -6.20 -1.63 0.42
CA ALA A 32 -5.74 -0.26 0.19
C ALA A 32 -6.77 0.79 0.65
N LEU A 33 -8.04 0.41 0.74
CA LEU A 33 -9.15 1.34 0.98
C LEU A 33 -9.72 1.29 2.39
N GLN A 34 -9.69 0.13 3.06
CA GLN A 34 -10.20 -0.01 4.42
C GLN A 34 -9.31 0.73 5.43
N SER A 35 -9.97 1.33 6.42
CA SER A 35 -9.31 2.11 7.48
C SER A 35 -8.32 1.26 8.28
N GLU A 36 -8.69 0.02 8.62
CA GLU A 36 -7.81 -0.92 9.33
C GLU A 36 -6.49 -1.15 8.59
N SER A 37 -6.57 -1.43 7.30
CA SER A 37 -5.41 -1.70 6.45
C SER A 37 -4.53 -0.45 6.27
N LYS A 38 -5.15 0.73 6.13
CA LYS A 38 -4.42 2.02 6.09
C LYS A 38 -3.70 2.31 7.40
N THR A 39 -4.34 2.05 8.54
CA THR A 39 -3.73 2.19 9.86
C THR A 39 -2.52 1.26 10.00
N LEU A 40 -2.61 0.04 9.50
CA LEU A 40 -1.52 -0.93 9.54
C LEU A 40 -0.34 -0.50 8.64
N ILE A 41 -0.63 -0.04 7.42
CA ILE A 41 0.37 0.54 6.50
C ILE A 41 1.04 1.78 7.14
N GLN A 42 0.25 2.68 7.74
CA GLN A 42 0.76 3.87 8.42
C GLN A 42 1.59 3.51 9.65
N ALA A 43 1.20 2.50 10.43
CA ALA A 43 1.98 2.01 11.56
C ALA A 43 3.34 1.47 11.12
N CYS A 44 3.38 0.70 10.02
CA CYS A 44 4.62 0.19 9.45
C CYS A 44 5.54 1.31 8.93
N MET A 45 4.99 2.37 8.34
CA MET A 45 5.78 3.52 7.89
C MET A 45 6.23 4.43 9.05
N GLY A 46 5.40 4.57 10.08
CA GLY A 46 5.67 5.37 11.28
C GLY A 46 6.59 4.69 12.29
N ALA A 47 6.79 3.37 12.18
CA ALA A 47 7.67 2.58 13.06
C ALA A 47 9.16 2.97 12.98
N THR A 48 9.55 3.90 12.09
CA THR A 48 10.90 4.44 12.00
C THR A 48 10.92 5.96 12.23
N LYS A 49 10.55 6.38 13.44
CA LYS A 49 10.95 7.68 14.00
C LYS A 49 11.16 7.62 15.53
N THR A 50 11.73 6.52 16.01
CA THR A 50 12.40 6.48 17.32
C THR A 50 13.90 6.62 17.04
N SER A 51 14.34 7.88 16.94
CA SER A 51 15.73 8.28 17.16
C SER A 51 15.94 8.57 18.64
#